data_AF-A0A651DCF8-F1
#
_entry.id   AF-A0A651DCF8-F1
#
_cell.length_a   1.000
_cell.length_b   1.000
_cell.length_c   1.000
_cell.angle_alpha   90.00
_cell.angle_beta   90.00
_cell.angle_gamma   90.00
#
_symmetry.space_group_name_H-M   'P 1'
#
loop_
_entity.id
_entity.type
_entity.pdbx_description
1 polymer ?
#
loop_
_entity_poly.entity_id
_entity_poly.type
_entity_poly.pdbx_seq_one_letter_code
_entity_poly.pdbx_strand_id
1 'polypeptide(L)'
;MSDDVTQDPPAGVERRFLGWDAPALERAAGLIRGGAAETGGEGAVPLVVVPGQRAGRLLLERLVGLAEARGATLRPPEIVSQGGLPERLYQAEMPAPDPILERLVWMVALQRTPARSLEALLPEPPESGDDAGWDALEGTILTLHRELGAEGLT
;
A
#
# COMPACT_ATOMS: atom_id res chain seq x y z
N MET A 1 -16.26 -24.77 6.39
CA MET A 1 -16.86 -24.22 7.62
C MET A 1 -16.82 -22.73 7.42
N SER A 2 -17.95 -22.19 6.97
CA SER A 2 -18.12 -20.84 6.45
C SER A 2 -18.44 -19.90 7.61
N ASP A 3 -17.57 -18.94 7.89
CA ASP A 3 -17.94 -17.72 8.60
C ASP A 3 -18.00 -16.59 7.56
N ASP A 4 -19.16 -16.48 6.93
CA ASP A 4 -19.54 -15.35 6.12
C ASP A 4 -19.91 -14.20 7.08
N VAL A 5 -18.92 -13.36 7.42
CA VAL A 5 -19.14 -12.14 8.19
C VAL A 5 -19.79 -11.11 7.27
N THR A 6 -21.09 -11.30 6.99
CA THR A 6 -21.96 -10.25 6.46
C THR A 6 -22.31 -9.31 7.60
N GLN A 7 -21.34 -8.47 7.98
CA GLN A 7 -21.60 -7.34 8.85
C GLN A 7 -22.22 -6.24 7.99
N ASP A 8 -23.43 -5.75 8.28
CA ASP A 8 -24.04 -4.67 7.49
C ASP A 8 -23.09 -3.46 7.41
N PRO A 9 -22.97 -2.81 6.23
CA PRO A 9 -22.06 -1.69 6.09
C PRO A 9 -22.57 -0.50 6.91
N PRO A 10 -21.68 0.34 7.48
CA PRO A 10 -22.11 1.57 8.13
C PRO A 10 -22.92 2.44 7.16
N ALA A 11 -23.86 3.24 7.68
CA ALA A 11 -24.72 4.09 6.87
C ALA A 11 -23.89 4.98 5.92
N GLY A 12 -24.23 4.97 4.64
CA GLY A 12 -23.49 5.68 3.58
C GLY A 12 -22.41 4.85 2.88
N VAL A 13 -22.25 3.56 3.21
CA VAL A 13 -21.34 2.64 2.50
C VAL A 13 -22.14 1.65 1.65
N GLU A 14 -21.89 1.66 0.34
CA GLU A 14 -22.44 0.68 -0.60
C GLU A 14 -21.41 -0.44 -0.86
N ARG A 15 -21.81 -1.70 -0.63
CA ARG A 15 -21.00 -2.85 -1.05
C ARG A 15 -21.45 -3.31 -2.43
N ARG A 16 -20.59 -3.08 -3.41
CA ARG A 16 -20.82 -3.54 -4.79
C ARG A 16 -19.90 -4.70 -5.11
N PHE A 17 -20.46 -5.90 -5.18
CA PHE A 17 -19.74 -7.04 -5.71
C PHE A 17 -19.61 -6.88 -7.21
N LEU A 18 -18.38 -6.97 -7.72
CA LEU A 18 -18.17 -6.91 -9.15
C LEU A 18 -18.70 -8.22 -9.76
N GLY A 19 -18.14 -9.38 -9.47
CA GLY A 19 -18.50 -10.61 -10.20
C GLY A 19 -17.28 -11.18 -10.87
N TRP A 20 -17.48 -12.28 -11.59
CA TRP A 20 -16.40 -13.12 -12.11
C TRP A 20 -16.36 -13.19 -13.64
N ASP A 21 -17.23 -12.46 -14.32
CA ASP A 21 -17.38 -12.55 -15.78
C ASP A 21 -16.22 -11.91 -16.56
N ALA A 22 -15.39 -11.12 -15.90
CA ALA A 22 -14.20 -10.48 -16.46
C ALA A 22 -13.16 -10.21 -15.35
N PRO A 23 -11.89 -9.93 -15.69
CA PRO A 23 -10.87 -9.61 -14.71
C PRO A 23 -11.29 -8.46 -13.77
N ALA A 24 -11.12 -8.65 -12.46
CA ALA A 24 -11.63 -7.72 -11.43
C ALA A 24 -11.14 -6.28 -11.61
N LEU A 25 -9.90 -6.09 -12.08
CA LEU A 25 -9.33 -4.75 -12.30
C LEU A 25 -9.98 -4.00 -13.47
N GLU A 26 -10.37 -4.70 -14.54
CA GLU A 26 -11.07 -4.08 -15.67
C GLU A 26 -12.46 -3.61 -15.26
N ARG A 27 -13.16 -4.47 -14.51
CA ARG A 27 -14.45 -4.19 -13.90
C ARG A 27 -14.39 -2.98 -12.97
N ALA A 28 -13.38 -2.93 -12.10
CA ALA A 28 -13.17 -1.84 -11.15
C ALA A 28 -12.86 -0.52 -11.87
N ALA A 29 -11.99 -0.54 -12.88
CA ALA A 29 -11.67 0.63 -13.68
C ALA A 29 -12.90 1.19 -14.42
N GLY A 30 -13.77 0.31 -14.91
CA GLY A 30 -15.06 0.69 -15.48
C GLY A 30 -15.98 1.38 -14.47
N LEU A 31 -16.08 0.84 -13.24
CA LEU A 31 -16.89 1.41 -12.16
C LEU A 31 -16.39 2.81 -11.75
N ILE A 32 -15.08 2.96 -11.51
CA ILE A 32 -14.46 4.22 -11.07
C ILE A 32 -14.73 5.33 -12.10
N ARG A 33 -14.61 5.01 -13.39
CA ARG A 33 -14.91 5.97 -14.46
C ARG A 33 -16.41 6.28 -14.56
N GLY A 34 -17.27 5.26 -14.42
CA GLY A 34 -18.73 5.43 -14.46
C GLY A 34 -19.22 6.36 -13.36
N GLY A 35 -18.75 6.16 -12.13
CA GLY A 35 -19.09 7.02 -10.99
C GLY A 35 -18.62 8.47 -11.17
N ALA A 36 -17.46 8.70 -11.78
CA ALA A 36 -16.98 10.06 -12.07
C ALA A 36 -17.86 10.80 -13.10
N ALA A 37 -18.53 10.07 -14.01
CA ALA A 37 -19.42 10.66 -15.02
C ALA A 37 -20.82 10.97 -14.47
N GLU A 38 -21.32 10.20 -13.50
CA GLU A 38 -22.65 10.37 -12.91
C GLU A 38 -22.74 11.58 -11.95
N THR A 39 -21.61 12.00 -11.34
CA THR A 39 -21.61 13.10 -10.35
C THR A 39 -21.67 14.51 -10.95
N GLY A 40 -21.75 14.67 -12.28
CA GLY A 40 -22.29 15.86 -12.96
C GLY A 40 -21.64 17.24 -12.73
N GLY A 41 -20.55 17.36 -11.97
CA GLY A 41 -19.80 18.60 -11.74
C GLY A 41 -18.30 18.40 -11.98
N GLU A 42 -17.48 19.44 -11.76
CA GLU A 42 -16.02 19.34 -11.62
C GLU A 42 -15.70 18.27 -10.55
N GLY A 43 -15.65 17.01 -10.98
CA GLY A 43 -15.80 15.86 -10.10
C GLY A 43 -14.60 15.71 -9.18
N ALA A 44 -14.87 15.59 -7.88
CA ALA A 44 -13.87 15.17 -6.92
C ALA A 44 -13.24 13.85 -7.40
N VAL A 45 -11.91 13.83 -7.45
CA VAL A 45 -11.16 12.63 -7.79
C VAL A 45 -11.37 11.62 -6.67
N PRO A 46 -11.88 10.40 -6.95
CA PRO A 46 -12.10 9.43 -5.88
C PRO A 46 -10.76 8.94 -5.30
N LEU A 47 -10.74 8.76 -3.98
CA LEU A 47 -9.69 7.99 -3.30
C LEU A 47 -10.01 6.50 -3.46
N VAL A 48 -9.07 5.75 -4.01
CA VAL A 48 -9.20 4.30 -4.25
C VAL A 48 -8.20 3.57 -3.38
N VAL A 49 -8.72 2.75 -2.47
CA VAL A 49 -7.90 1.91 -1.59
C VAL A 49 -7.77 0.53 -2.21
N VAL A 50 -6.53 0.06 -2.37
CA VAL A 50 -6.21 -1.25 -2.95
C VAL A 50 -5.48 -2.15 -1.95
N PRO A 51 -5.47 -3.48 -2.15
CA PRO A 51 -4.76 -4.41 -1.25
C PRO A 51 -3.26 -4.15 -1.16
N GLY A 52 -2.65 -3.56 -2.19
CA GLY A 52 -1.22 -3.24 -2.19
C GLY A 52 -0.77 -2.48 -3.43
N GLN A 53 0.49 -2.06 -3.44
CA GLN A 53 1.06 -1.19 -4.48
C GLN A 53 0.94 -1.78 -5.90
N ARG A 54 1.16 -3.09 -6.04
CA ARG A 54 1.03 -3.77 -7.34
C ARG A 54 -0.40 -3.69 -7.90
N ALA A 55 -1.41 -3.88 -7.05
CA ALA A 55 -2.81 -3.77 -7.47
C ALA A 55 -3.14 -2.34 -7.91
N GLY A 56 -2.60 -1.34 -7.21
CA GLY A 56 -2.75 0.07 -7.56
C GLY A 56 -2.13 0.42 -8.91
N ARG A 57 -0.89 -0.03 -9.16
CA ARG A 57 -0.21 0.14 -10.45
C ARG A 57 -1.01 -0.48 -11.59
N LEU A 58 -1.44 -1.73 -11.43
CA LEU A 58 -2.21 -2.43 -12.46
C LEU A 58 -3.56 -1.76 -12.71
N LEU A 59 -4.23 -1.23 -11.68
CA LEU A 59 -5.46 -0.46 -11.84
C LEU A 59 -5.23 0.81 -12.66
N LEU A 60 -4.17 1.57 -12.36
CA LEU A 60 -3.82 2.78 -13.10
C LEU A 60 -3.54 2.49 -14.57
N GLU A 61 -2.78 1.44 -14.88
CA GLU A 61 -2.53 1.00 -16.26
C GLU A 61 -3.85 0.74 -17.01
N ARG A 62 -4.83 0.10 -16.36
CA ARG A 62 -6.13 -0.17 -16.98
C ARG A 62 -6.95 1.10 -17.17
N LEU A 63 -6.92 2.03 -16.22
CA LEU A 63 -7.57 3.33 -16.37
C LEU A 63 -7.01 4.13 -17.54
N VAL A 64 -5.67 4.14 -17.69
CA VAL A 64 -4.97 4.77 -18.83
C VAL A 64 -5.40 4.13 -20.14
N GLY A 65 -5.28 2.80 -20.27
CA GLY A 65 -5.66 2.11 -21.51
C GLY A 65 -7.13 2.30 -21.88
N LEU A 66 -8.04 2.38 -20.88
CA LEU A 66 -9.46 2.64 -21.11
C LEU A 66 -9.75 4.08 -21.57
N ALA A 67 -8.94 5.05 -21.14
CA ALA A 67 -9.04 6.45 -21.55
C ALA A 67 -8.49 6.65 -22.97
N GLU A 68 -7.32 6.06 -23.26
CA GLU A 68 -6.70 6.06 -24.59
C GLU A 68 -7.63 5.44 -25.64
N ALA A 69 -8.19 4.27 -25.37
CA ALA A 69 -9.10 3.57 -26.28
C ALA A 69 -10.37 4.39 -26.61
N ARG A 70 -10.70 5.42 -25.83
CA ARG A 70 -11.87 6.28 -26.02
C ARG A 70 -11.51 7.71 -26.41
N GLY A 71 -10.22 8.03 -26.57
CA GLY A 71 -9.76 9.40 -26.83
C GLY A 71 -10.12 10.39 -25.72
N ALA A 72 -10.26 9.91 -24.48
CA ALA A 72 -10.67 10.73 -23.33
C ALA A 72 -9.45 11.13 -22.48
N THR A 73 -9.49 12.32 -21.88
CA THR A 73 -8.49 12.71 -20.88
C THR A 73 -8.75 11.99 -19.56
N LEU A 74 -7.72 11.32 -19.02
CA LEU A 74 -7.78 10.72 -17.69
C LEU A 74 -7.34 11.72 -16.63
N ARG A 75 -8.21 11.99 -15.66
CA ARG A 75 -7.82 12.55 -14.36
C ARG A 75 -7.69 11.38 -13.38
N PRO A 76 -6.47 10.90 -13.08
CA PRO A 76 -6.32 9.65 -12.35
C PRO A 76 -6.84 9.77 -10.91
N PRO A 77 -7.45 8.71 -10.36
CA PRO A 77 -7.79 8.65 -8.94
C PRO A 77 -6.54 8.75 -8.07
N GLU A 78 -6.71 9.21 -6.83
CA GLU A 78 -5.69 8.97 -5.83
C GLU A 78 -5.76 7.49 -5.43
N ILE A 79 -4.65 6.75 -5.54
CA ILE A 79 -4.60 5.33 -5.23
C ILE A 79 -3.65 5.10 -4.06
N VAL A 80 -4.16 4.49 -2.99
CA VAL A 80 -3.39 4.15 -1.78
C VAL A 80 -3.55 2.67 -1.44
N SER A 81 -2.56 2.08 -0.77
CA SER A 81 -2.74 0.75 -0.15
C SER A 81 -3.56 0.87 1.12
N GLN A 82 -4.03 -0.27 1.66
CA GLN A 82 -4.69 -0.29 2.98
C GLN A 82 -3.81 0.35 4.07
N GLY A 83 -2.50 0.08 4.06
CA GLY A 83 -1.54 0.69 4.99
C GLY A 83 -1.30 2.19 4.77
N GLY A 84 -1.65 2.74 3.60
CA GLY A 84 -1.52 4.17 3.29
C GLY A 84 -2.82 4.98 3.46
N LEU A 85 -3.92 4.32 3.81
CA LEU A 85 -5.20 4.96 4.11
C LEU A 85 -5.20 5.76 5.42
N PRO A 86 -4.62 5.26 6.53
CA PRO A 86 -4.56 5.97 7.81
C PRO A 86 -4.08 7.42 7.69
N GLU A 87 -3.01 7.64 6.93
CA GLU A 87 -2.38 8.95 6.69
C GLU A 87 -3.30 9.94 5.95
N ARG A 88 -4.38 9.47 5.33
CA ARG A 88 -5.39 10.30 4.66
C ARG A 88 -6.62 10.57 5.52
N LEU A 89 -6.83 9.77 6.55
CA LEU A 89 -7.99 9.86 7.45
C LEU A 89 -7.67 10.60 8.75
N TYR A 90 -6.41 10.62 9.18
CA TYR A 90 -5.97 11.40 10.34
C TYR A 90 -4.72 12.23 10.06
N GLN A 91 -4.56 13.33 10.79
CA GLN A 91 -3.29 14.03 10.90
C GLN A 91 -2.42 13.29 11.91
N ALA A 92 -1.22 12.90 11.52
CA ALA A 92 -0.26 12.30 12.43
C ALA A 92 0.07 13.30 13.55
N GLU A 93 0.03 12.85 14.81
CA GLU A 93 0.38 13.68 15.97
C GLU A 93 1.87 14.06 15.99
N MET A 94 2.71 13.28 15.29
CA MET A 94 4.13 13.51 15.14
C MET A 94 4.53 13.57 13.66
N PRO A 95 5.53 14.40 13.30
CA PRO A 95 6.07 14.41 11.95
C PRO A 95 6.66 13.05 11.59
N ALA A 96 6.61 12.73 10.29
CA ALA A 96 7.27 11.54 9.76
C ALA A 96 8.76 11.54 10.16
N PRO A 97 9.34 10.38 10.49
CA PRO A 97 10.74 10.30 10.85
C PRO A 97 11.62 10.77 9.69
N ASP A 98 12.66 11.54 10.01
CA ASP A 98 13.69 11.91 9.04
C ASP A 98 14.32 10.63 8.45
N PRO A 99 14.48 10.50 7.12
CA PRO A 99 14.98 9.26 6.51
C PRO A 99 16.37 8.84 6.99
N ILE A 100 17.26 9.77 7.32
CA ILE A 100 18.58 9.46 7.86
C ILE A 100 18.44 8.99 9.30
N LEU A 101 17.61 9.67 10.09
CA LEU A 101 17.33 9.27 11.47
C LEU A 101 16.69 7.88 11.52
N GLU A 102 15.76 7.56 10.62
CA GLU A 102 15.13 6.25 10.50
C GLU A 102 16.20 5.15 10.30
N ARG A 103 17.10 5.33 9.32
CA ARG A 103 18.20 4.38 9.06
C ARG A 103 19.10 4.21 10.28
N LEU A 104 19.48 5.30 10.95
CA LEU A 104 20.31 5.24 12.16
C LEU A 104 19.61 4.51 13.30
N VAL A 105 18.31 4.74 13.50
CA VAL A 105 17.53 4.06 14.53
C VAL A 105 17.44 2.56 14.24
N TRP A 106 17.17 2.16 12.99
CA TRP A 106 17.16 0.77 12.59
C TRP A 106 18.52 0.08 12.77
N MET A 107 19.60 0.73 12.35
CA MET A 107 20.96 0.23 12.55
C MET A 107 21.26 0.02 14.04
N VAL A 108 20.96 0.99 14.90
CA VAL A 108 21.14 0.87 16.36
C VAL A 108 20.24 -0.22 16.96
N ALA A 109 19.00 -0.36 16.49
CA ALA A 109 18.09 -1.40 16.94
C ALA A 109 18.61 -2.79 16.58
N LEU A 110 19.11 -2.98 15.36
CA LEU A 110 19.72 -4.23 14.90
C LEU A 110 20.96 -4.58 15.72
N GLN A 111 21.88 -3.64 15.92
CA GLN A 111 23.09 -3.85 16.73
C GLN A 111 22.80 -4.19 18.20
N ARG A 112 21.69 -3.68 18.75
CA ARG A 112 21.25 -3.95 20.13
C ARG A 112 20.35 -5.18 20.26
N THR A 113 19.95 -5.79 19.15
CA THR A 113 19.12 -6.99 19.17
C THR A 113 19.96 -8.17 19.67
N PRO A 114 19.46 -9.00 20.61
CA PRO A 114 20.20 -10.15 21.10
C PRO A 114 20.62 -11.09 19.96
N ALA A 115 21.86 -11.58 19.98
CA ALA A 115 22.41 -12.46 18.93
C ALA A 115 21.49 -13.63 18.59
N ARG A 116 20.92 -14.31 19.60
CA ARG A 116 19.94 -15.40 19.43
C ARG A 116 18.72 -15.05 18.54
N SER A 117 18.30 -13.79 18.54
CA SER A 117 17.16 -13.33 17.74
C SER A 117 17.58 -13.01 16.30
N LEU A 118 18.82 -12.50 16.12
CA LEU A 118 19.40 -12.27 14.80
C LEU A 118 19.76 -13.60 14.12
N GLU A 119 20.31 -14.56 14.86
CA GLU A 119 20.67 -15.91 14.37
C GLU A 119 19.46 -16.68 13.80
N ALA A 120 18.24 -16.39 14.29
CA ALA A 120 17.02 -16.97 13.76
C ALA A 120 16.67 -16.45 12.35
N LEU A 121 17.18 -15.27 11.97
CA LEU A 121 16.92 -14.60 10.70
C LEU A 121 18.12 -14.64 9.75
N LEU A 122 19.33 -14.62 10.31
CA LEU A 122 20.61 -14.54 9.61
C LEU A 122 21.55 -15.61 10.16
N PRO A 123 21.99 -16.58 9.34
CA PRO A 123 22.92 -17.61 9.78
C PRO A 123 24.23 -17.06 10.35
N GLU A 124 24.68 -15.91 9.85
CA GLU A 124 25.91 -15.24 10.26
C GLU A 124 25.68 -13.71 10.29
N PRO A 125 25.38 -13.11 11.45
CA PRO A 125 25.19 -11.67 11.57
C PRO A 125 26.53 -10.92 11.48
N PRO A 126 26.54 -9.64 11.05
CA PRO A 126 27.77 -8.83 11.00
C PRO A 126 28.44 -8.72 12.37
N GLU A 127 29.77 -8.62 12.38
CA GLU A 127 30.53 -8.38 13.61
C GLU A 127 30.26 -6.98 14.17
N SER A 128 30.43 -6.77 15.48
CA SER A 128 30.10 -5.49 16.13
C SER A 128 30.88 -4.27 15.61
N GLY A 129 31.99 -4.47 14.89
CA GLY A 129 32.78 -3.40 14.27
C GLY A 129 32.63 -3.29 12.75
N ASP A 130 31.76 -4.10 12.13
CA ASP A 130 31.52 -4.10 10.69
C ASP A 130 30.40 -3.12 10.32
N ASP A 131 30.70 -1.82 10.38
CA ASP A 131 29.73 -0.77 10.07
C ASP A 131 29.11 -0.92 8.66
N ALA A 132 29.89 -1.40 7.69
CA ALA A 132 29.42 -1.61 6.32
C ALA A 132 28.44 -2.79 6.23
N GLY A 133 28.71 -3.89 6.96
CA GLY A 133 27.80 -5.01 7.08
C GLY A 133 26.48 -4.64 7.75
N TRP A 134 26.53 -3.80 8.79
CA TRP A 134 25.32 -3.30 9.46
C TRP A 134 24.49 -2.37 8.58
N ASP A 135 25.11 -1.47 7.79
CA ASP A 135 24.39 -0.60 6.84
C ASP A 135 23.71 -1.42 5.73
N ALA A 136 24.37 -2.45 5.20
CA ALA A 136 23.79 -3.34 4.20
C ALA A 136 22.60 -4.15 4.74
N LEU A 137 22.70 -4.62 5.99
CA LEU A 137 21.62 -5.34 6.66
C LEU A 137 20.42 -4.42 6.95
N GLU A 138 20.68 -3.23 7.46
CA GLU A 138 19.67 -2.18 7.70
C GLU A 138 18.86 -1.90 6.43
N GLY A 139 19.55 -1.60 5.32
CA GLY A 139 18.88 -1.33 4.05
C GLY A 139 18.00 -2.49 3.55
N THR A 140 18.44 -3.73 3.77
CA THR A 140 17.68 -4.93 3.41
C THR A 140 16.42 -5.07 4.27
N ILE A 141 16.55 -4.97 5.60
CA ILE A 141 15.43 -5.08 6.55
C ILE A 141 14.42 -3.96 6.31
N LEU A 142 14.88 -2.74 6.08
CA LEU A 142 13.99 -1.61 5.82
C LEU A 142 13.23 -1.78 4.50
N THR A 143 13.86 -2.34 3.48
CA THR A 143 13.20 -2.69 2.21
C THR A 143 12.12 -3.74 2.44
N LEU A 144 12.44 -4.85 3.11
CA LEU A 144 11.49 -5.91 3.42
C LEU A 144 10.34 -5.41 4.29
N HIS A 145 10.62 -4.58 5.29
CA HIS A 145 9.60 -3.99 6.15
C HIS A 145 8.60 -3.15 5.34
N ARG A 146 9.10 -2.35 4.39
CA ARG A 146 8.24 -1.54 3.49
C ARG A 146 7.45 -2.41 2.52
N GLU A 147 8.04 -3.47 1.98
CA GLU A 147 7.36 -4.40 1.08
C GLU A 147 6.23 -5.16 1.80
N LEU A 148 6.50 -5.69 3.00
CA LEU A 148 5.51 -6.39 3.82
C LEU A 148 4.39 -5.45 4.30
N GLY A 149 4.75 -4.23 4.73
CA GLY A 149 3.76 -3.21 5.10
C GLY A 149 2.90 -2.78 3.92
N ALA A 150 3.47 -2.72 2.71
CA ALA A 150 2.72 -2.41 1.49
C ALA A 150 1.73 -3.53 1.09
N GLU A 151 1.92 -4.75 1.57
CA GLU A 151 1.01 -5.90 1.40
C GLU A 151 0.03 -6.09 2.58
N GLY A 152 0.12 -5.25 3.62
CA GLY A 152 -0.75 -5.32 4.80
C GLY A 152 -0.41 -6.46 5.77
N LEU A 153 0.86 -6.90 5.80
CA LEU A 153 1.31 -8.03 6.62
C LEU A 153 2.01 -7.62 7.94
N THR A 154 1.95 -6.33 8.31
CA THR A 154 2.59 -5.76 9.52
C THR A 154 1.64 -4.88 10.29
#